data_AF-A0A0G0NFH0-F1
#
_entry.id   AF-A0A0G0NFH0-F1
#
_cell.length_a   1.000
_cell.length_b   1.000
_cell.length_c   1.000
_cell.angle_alpha   90.00
_cell.angle_beta   90.00
_cell.angle_gamma   90.00
#
_symmetry.space_group_name_H-M   'P 1'
#
loop_
_entity.id
_entity.type
_entity.pdbx_description
1 polymer ?
#
loop_
_entity_poly.entity_id
_entity_poly.type
_entity_poly.pdbx_seq_one_letter_code
_entity_poly.pdbx_strand_id
1 'polypeptide(L)'
;MGRRTYEASGKDFPYNCKLNIVITSDKALLQKRETESLFTNFCSKEIIKLAKDRGFTKLLIIGGGKTNASFLREGLIDNSFLVYTLKSLEMR
;
A
#
# COMPACT_ATOMS: atom_id res chain seq x y z
N MET A 1 -0.06 -0.76 1.03
CA MET A 1 -1.33 -0.60 0.26
C MET A 1 -2.52 -0.50 1.21
N GLY A 2 -3.69 -0.07 0.74
CA GLY A 2 -4.94 -0.10 1.53
C GLY A 2 -5.78 -1.37 1.29
N ARG A 3 -6.76 -1.65 2.18
CA ARG A 3 -7.65 -2.84 2.12
C ARG A 3 -8.23 -3.14 0.73
N ARG A 4 -8.83 -2.14 0.06
CA ARG A 4 -9.45 -2.36 -1.27
C ARG A 4 -8.44 -2.77 -2.34
N THR A 5 -7.21 -2.25 -2.27
CA THR A 5 -6.13 -2.65 -3.18
C THR A 5 -5.66 -4.07 -2.88
N TYR A 6 -5.57 -4.43 -1.60
CA TYR A 6 -5.32 -5.82 -1.19
C TYR A 6 -6.38 -6.79 -1.73
N GLU A 7 -7.67 -6.47 -1.57
CA GLU A 7 -8.78 -7.28 -2.09
C GLU A 7 -8.72 -7.42 -3.61
N ALA A 8 -8.45 -6.32 -4.32
CA ALA A 8 -8.30 -6.32 -5.77
C ALA A 8 -7.08 -7.11 -6.25
N SER A 9 -6.05 -7.29 -5.41
CA SER A 9 -4.86 -8.08 -5.75
C SER A 9 -5.18 -9.58 -5.82
N GLY A 10 -6.19 -10.05 -5.09
CA GLY A 10 -6.66 -11.44 -5.17
C GLY A 10 -5.52 -12.46 -5.01
N LYS A 11 -5.39 -13.33 -6.01
CA LYS A 11 -4.37 -14.41 -6.05
C LYS A 11 -2.93 -13.92 -6.28
N ASP A 12 -2.75 -12.68 -6.71
CA ASP A 12 -1.43 -12.11 -6.98
C ASP A 12 -0.74 -11.62 -5.69
N PHE A 13 -1.46 -11.64 -4.56
CA PHE A 13 -0.94 -11.32 -3.23
C PHE A 13 -0.61 -12.61 -2.44
N PRO A 14 0.49 -12.66 -1.66
CA PRO A 14 1.45 -11.59 -1.41
C PRO A 14 2.37 -11.33 -2.61
N TYR A 15 2.80 -10.07 -2.76
CA TYR A 15 3.83 -9.75 -3.74
C TYR A 15 5.19 -10.26 -3.27
N ASN A 16 6.03 -10.71 -4.21
CA ASN A 16 7.39 -11.17 -3.95
C ASN A 16 8.33 -10.01 -3.56
N CYS A 17 8.10 -9.46 -2.37
CA CYS A 17 8.92 -8.44 -1.73
C CYS A 17 9.10 -8.79 -0.25
N LYS A 18 10.08 -8.17 0.41
CA LYS A 18 10.46 -8.54 1.78
C LYS A 18 9.36 -8.33 2.82
N LEU A 19 8.43 -7.40 2.60
CA LEU A 19 7.33 -7.12 3.51
C LEU A 19 6.19 -6.44 2.77
N ASN A 20 5.04 -7.11 2.74
CA ASN A 20 3.78 -6.53 2.31
C ASN A 20 3.10 -5.85 3.49
N ILE A 21 2.64 -4.61 3.33
CA ILE A 21 1.90 -3.89 4.39
C ILE A 21 0.51 -3.52 3.86
N VAL A 22 -0.51 -4.01 4.53
CA VAL A 22 -1.93 -3.72 4.24
C VAL A 22 -2.50 -2.87 5.37
N ILE A 23 -2.83 -1.61 5.04
CA ILE A 23 -3.48 -0.67 5.95
C ILE A 23 -4.98 -0.90 5.91
N THR A 24 -5.55 -1.29 7.06
CA THR A 24 -6.95 -1.67 7.20
C THR A 24 -7.48 -1.42 8.60
N SER A 25 -8.78 -1.16 8.72
CA SER A 25 -9.53 -1.15 9.98
C SER A 25 -10.36 -2.42 10.18
N ASP A 26 -10.24 -3.39 9.26
CA ASP A 26 -10.97 -4.66 9.32
C ASP A 26 -10.40 -5.56 10.42
N LYS A 27 -11.23 -5.92 11.40
CA LYS A 27 -10.80 -6.69 12.58
C LYS A 27 -10.31 -8.09 12.23
N ALA A 28 -10.92 -8.76 11.24
CA ALA A 28 -10.52 -10.10 10.84
C ALA A 28 -9.14 -10.07 10.16
N LEU A 29 -8.90 -9.09 9.31
CA LEU A 29 -7.59 -8.91 8.68
C LEU A 29 -6.50 -8.58 9.70
N LEU A 30 -6.77 -7.72 10.70
CA LEU A 30 -5.78 -7.38 11.75
C LEU A 30 -5.36 -8.58 12.62
N GLN A 31 -6.19 -9.63 12.67
CA GLN A 31 -5.86 -10.86 13.39
C GLN A 31 -5.04 -11.84 12.54
N LYS A 32 -4.94 -11.65 11.23
CA LYS A 32 -4.10 -12.51 10.37
C LYS A 32 -2.64 -12.43 10.79
N ARG A 33 -1.97 -13.59 10.72
CA ARG A 33 -0.54 -13.74 10.95
C ARG A 33 0.04 -14.42 9.72
N GLU A 34 0.85 -13.69 8.98
CA GLU A 34 1.51 -14.14 7.77
C GLU A 34 2.98 -13.71 7.84
N THR A 35 3.89 -14.57 7.38
CA THR A 35 5.34 -14.33 7.50
C THR A 35 5.78 -13.09 6.71
N GLU A 36 5.20 -12.88 5.54
CA GLU A 36 5.60 -11.85 4.58
C GLU A 36 4.61 -10.69 4.47
N SER A 37 3.56 -10.70 5.30
CA SER A 37 2.49 -9.70 5.27
C SER A 37 2.16 -9.18 6.65
N LEU A 38 2.05 -7.86 6.77
CA LEU A 38 1.54 -7.17 7.94
C LEU A 38 0.20 -6.52 7.60
N PHE A 39 -0.84 -6.93 8.31
CA PHE A 39 -2.12 -6.22 8.36
C PHE A 39 -2.12 -5.31 9.57
N THR A 40 -2.33 -4.01 9.38
CA THR A 40 -2.24 -3.02 10.45
C THR A 40 -3.20 -1.85 10.23
N ASN A 41 -3.57 -1.17 11.31
CA ASN A 41 -4.34 0.06 11.32
C ASN A 41 -3.46 1.31 11.56
N PHE A 42 -2.14 1.17 11.51
CA PHE A 42 -1.18 2.26 11.67
C PHE A 42 -1.40 3.39 10.65
N CYS A 43 -1.21 4.63 11.09
CA CYS A 43 -1.16 5.80 10.24
C CYS A 43 0.16 5.86 9.45
N SER A 44 0.24 6.79 8.48
CA SER A 44 1.36 6.79 7.54
C SER A 44 2.72 7.05 8.21
N LYS A 45 2.83 7.93 9.22
CA LYS A 45 4.07 8.12 10.00
C LYS A 45 4.49 6.88 10.77
N GLU A 46 3.54 6.17 11.36
CA GLU A 46 3.79 4.93 12.08
C GLU A 46 4.32 3.84 11.12
N ILE A 47 3.80 3.77 9.89
CA ILE A 47 4.32 2.88 8.85
C ILE A 47 5.76 3.25 8.48
N ILE A 48 6.05 4.53 8.26
CA ILE A 48 7.42 4.98 7.95
C ILE A 48 8.38 4.61 9.09
N LYS A 49 7.97 4.88 10.34
CA LYS A 49 8.77 4.56 11.53
C LYS A 49 9.03 3.05 11.62
N LEU A 50 7.98 2.24 11.53
CA LEU A 50 8.09 0.77 11.55
C LEU A 50 9.06 0.26 10.47
N ALA A 51 8.96 0.79 9.25
CA ALA A 51 9.82 0.37 8.15
C ALA A 51 11.29 0.73 8.41
N LYS A 52 11.55 1.96 8.90
CA LYS A 52 12.90 2.39 9.28
C LYS A 52 13.47 1.53 10.41
N ASP A 53 12.67 1.28 11.44
CA ASP A 53 13.07 0.46 12.60
C ASP A 53 13.38 -1.00 12.19
N ARG A 54 12.79 -1.48 11.07
CA ARG A 54 13.10 -2.79 10.46
C ARG A 54 14.22 -2.76 9.41
N GLY A 55 14.91 -1.63 9.25
CA GLY A 55 16.04 -1.48 8.33
C GLY A 55 15.67 -1.30 6.85
N PHE A 56 14.40 -1.00 6.55
CA PHE A 56 14.00 -0.67 5.17
C PHE A 56 14.40 0.77 4.83
N THR A 57 14.98 0.94 3.64
CA THR A 57 15.40 2.26 3.12
C THR A 57 14.43 2.83 2.10
N LYS A 58 13.54 2.00 1.54
CA LYS A 58 12.55 2.37 0.53
C LYS A 58 11.22 1.69 0.81
N LEU A 59 10.14 2.41 0.53
CA LEU A 59 8.77 1.90 0.55
C LEU A 59 8.07 2.29 -0.74
N LEU A 60 7.27 1.37 -1.27
CA LEU A 60 6.44 1.62 -2.43
C LEU A 60 4.96 1.61 -2.02
N ILE A 61 4.27 2.72 -2.26
CA ILE A 61 2.84 2.85 -1.97
C ILE A 61 2.07 2.56 -3.26
N ILE A 62 1.59 1.34 -3.41
CA ILE A 62 0.95 0.86 -4.65
C ILE A 62 -0.56 1.20 -4.75
N GLY A 63 -1.09 2.04 -3.86
CA GLY A 63 -2.52 2.37 -3.80
C GLY A 63 -3.20 2.02 -2.47
N GLY A 64 -4.48 2.33 -2.27
CA GLY A 64 -5.39 3.03 -3.18
C GLY A 64 -5.46 4.53 -2.90
N GLY A 65 -6.42 5.23 -3.52
CA GLY A 65 -6.51 6.70 -3.46
C GLY A 65 -6.46 7.30 -2.05
N LYS A 66 -7.16 6.71 -1.07
CA LYS A 66 -7.12 7.16 0.33
C LYS A 66 -5.72 6.99 0.96
N THR A 67 -5.08 5.86 0.71
CA THR A 67 -3.72 5.58 1.20
C THR A 67 -2.73 6.55 0.59
N ASN A 68 -2.71 6.69 -0.73
CA ASN A 68 -1.82 7.61 -1.43
C ASN A 68 -2.00 9.05 -0.93
N ALA A 69 -3.25 9.51 -0.79
CA ALA A 69 -3.56 10.84 -0.29
C ALA A 69 -3.09 11.05 1.16
N SER A 70 -3.08 10.01 2.02
CA SER A 70 -2.57 10.14 3.38
C SER A 70 -1.08 10.44 3.41
N PHE A 71 -0.27 9.66 2.70
CA PHE A 71 1.17 9.89 2.63
C PHE A 71 1.51 11.22 1.95
N LEU A 72 0.75 11.60 0.92
CA LEU A 72 0.96 12.88 0.22
C LEU A 72 0.66 14.08 1.13
N ARG A 73 -0.48 14.09 1.84
CA ARG A 73 -0.84 15.17 2.76
C ARG A 73 0.16 15.35 3.90
N GLU A 74 0.82 14.28 4.30
CA GLU A 74 1.81 14.30 5.38
C GLU A 74 3.22 14.63 4.90
N GLY A 75 3.42 14.89 3.60
CA GLY A 75 4.73 15.25 3.04
C GLY A 75 5.73 14.08 3.07
N LEU A 76 5.25 12.83 3.04
CA LEU A 76 6.08 11.63 3.19
C LEU A 76 6.47 10.97 1.84
N ILE A 77 6.30 11.69 0.73
CA ILE A 77 6.57 11.18 -0.61
C ILE A 77 7.80 11.90 -1.17
N ASP A 78 8.86 11.13 -1.42
CA ASP A 78 10.06 11.65 -2.10
C ASP A 78 9.88 11.65 -3.62
N ASN A 79 9.32 10.57 -4.19
CA ASN A 79 9.16 10.38 -5.63
C ASN A 79 7.78 9.80 -5.94
N SER A 80 7.23 10.14 -7.12
CA SER A 80 5.95 9.60 -7.60
C SER A 80 6.08 9.05 -9.02
N PHE A 81 5.41 7.92 -9.28
CA PHE A 81 5.28 7.32 -10.61
C PHE A 81 3.80 7.37 -10.99
N LEU A 82 3.50 8.06 -12.08
CA LEU A 82 2.17 8.09 -12.67
C LEU A 82 2.22 7.42 -14.03
N VAL A 83 1.35 6.44 -14.23
CA VAL A 83 1.16 5.76 -15.52
C VAL A 83 -0.19 6.19 -16.06
N TYR A 84 -0.20 6.71 -17.28
CA TYR A 84 -1.41 7.11 -17.98
C TYR A 84 -1.76 6.04 -19.03
N THR A 85 -2.99 5.53 -18.98
CA THR A 85 -3.54 4.72 -20.07
C THR A 85 -4.38 5.63 -20.96
N LEU A 86 -4.02 5.72 -22.24
CA LEU A 86 -4.83 6.44 -23.22
C LEU A 86 -6.12 5.66 -23.47
N LYS A 87 -7.27 6.32 -23.37
CA LYS A 87 -8.52 5.73 -23.82
C LYS A 87 -8.51 5.69 -25.35
N SER A 88 -8.80 4.53 -25.94
CA SER A 88 -9.17 4.46 -27.35
C SER A 88 -10.46 5.26 -27.52
N LEU A 89 -10.41 6.32 -28.31
CA LEU A 89 -11.62 6.96 -28.81
C LEU A 89 -12.20 6.00 -29.85
N GLU A 90 -13.19 5.21 -29.47
CA GLU A 90 -14.07 4.59 -30.46
C GLU A 90 -14.80 5.74 -31.16
N MET A 91 -14.33 6.11 -32.35
CA MET A 91 -15.09 6.97 -33.24
C MET A 91 -16.31 6.18 -33.67
N ARG A 92 -17.47 6.58 -33.15
CA ARG A 92 -18.79 6.10 -33.61
C ARG A 92 -19.09 6.67 -34.99
#